data_AF-A0A537X636-F1
#
_entry.id   AF-A0A537X636-F1
#
_cell.length_a   1.000
_cell.length_b   1.000
_cell.length_c   1.000
_cell.angle_alpha   90.00
_cell.angle_beta   90.00
_cell.angle_gamma   90.00
#
_symmetry.space_group_name_H-M   'P 1'
#
loop_
_entity.id
_entity.type
_entity.pdbx_description
1 polymer ?
#
loop_
_entity_poly.entity_id
_entity_poly.type
_entity_poly.pdbx_seq_one_letter_code
_entity_poly.pdbx_strand_id
1 'polypeptide(L)'
;MSGAPVVSTENRPRRARVQIERRAIWRLRIAGAVTRYVVWAVALMGVAATVRFAISPPRAERLEVRMPSSDDPAGAGFAALFARRYLTWDGAHPERHQQGLRGFLGDTLDPDAGFQPSAGGAQEVSWAQVVQARSGPRHDRVFTVAADTDRSGLLYLAVDVARDHSGQLHLAGYPAFVGAPMEAAATLEDDASLHDVEDAGLSDVVDRCLRNYLAGSRSNLAADLAGGARVTVPALALRVTQVSSLKWAPGGGAVLAQVRAEDTTGATYALRYELDVVNVAGRWEIAAIEVDPGA
;
A
#
# COMPACT_ATOMS: atom_id res chain seq x y z
N MET A 1 -83.47 16.24 -44.56
CA MET A 1 -84.42 17.18 -45.19
C MET A 1 -84.28 18.49 -44.43
N SER A 2 -83.43 19.40 -44.90
CA SER A 2 -83.71 20.42 -45.92
C SER A 2 -84.52 21.58 -45.34
N GLY A 3 -83.99 22.79 -45.53
CA GLY A 3 -84.77 24.02 -45.44
C GLY A 3 -84.15 25.09 -44.55
N ALA A 4 -83.18 25.83 -45.09
CA ALA A 4 -82.72 27.11 -44.56
C ALA A 4 -83.87 28.12 -44.40
N PRO A 5 -83.69 29.20 -43.64
CA PRO A 5 -83.54 30.45 -44.38
C PRO A 5 -82.59 31.48 -43.77
N VAL A 6 -82.02 32.25 -44.71
CA VAL A 6 -81.31 33.51 -44.55
C VAL A 6 -82.34 34.63 -44.33
N VAL A 7 -82.14 35.49 -43.34
CA VAL A 7 -82.62 36.89 -43.38
C VAL A 7 -81.61 37.82 -42.69
N SER A 8 -81.27 38.85 -43.45
CA SER A 8 -80.34 39.94 -43.18
C SER A 8 -80.96 41.06 -42.32
N THR A 9 -80.12 42.04 -41.94
CA THR A 9 -80.43 43.46 -41.63
C THR A 9 -81.22 43.74 -40.34
N GLU A 10 -81.00 44.78 -39.55
CA GLU A 10 -80.06 45.91 -39.53
C GLU A 10 -80.19 46.57 -38.13
N ASN A 11 -79.07 47.07 -37.62
CA ASN A 11 -78.91 48.39 -37.04
C ASN A 11 -79.84 48.88 -35.90
N ARG A 12 -79.26 49.05 -34.70
CA ARG A 12 -79.33 50.34 -33.99
C ARG A 12 -78.16 50.52 -33.00
N PRO A 13 -77.57 51.71 -32.93
CA PRO A 13 -76.29 51.95 -32.28
C PRO A 13 -76.47 52.09 -30.76
N ARG A 14 -76.01 51.12 -29.99
CA ARG A 14 -75.80 51.32 -28.55
C ARG A 14 -74.48 52.06 -28.36
N ARG A 15 -74.58 53.35 -28.00
CA ARG A 15 -73.49 54.21 -27.55
C ARG A 15 -72.52 53.43 -26.68
N ALA A 16 -71.32 53.21 -27.20
CA ALA A 16 -70.24 52.55 -26.49
C ALA A 16 -69.80 53.44 -25.33
N ARG A 17 -70.02 52.96 -24.09
CA ARG A 17 -69.48 53.55 -22.89
C ARG A 17 -68.03 53.07 -22.79
N VAL A 18 -67.09 53.88 -23.27
CA VAL A 18 -65.67 53.56 -23.23
C VAL A 18 -65.19 53.70 -21.78
N GLN A 19 -65.08 52.58 -21.08
CA GLN A 19 -64.33 52.48 -19.82
C GLN A 19 -62.85 52.42 -20.18
N ILE A 20 -62.15 53.53 -19.94
CA ILE A 20 -60.70 53.62 -20.10
C ILE A 20 -60.06 52.92 -18.90
N GLU A 21 -59.83 51.62 -19.03
CA GLU A 21 -59.06 50.84 -18.06
C GLU A 21 -57.57 51.15 -18.26
N ARG A 22 -56.98 51.97 -17.37
CA ARG A 22 -55.53 52.23 -17.37
C ARG A 22 -54.78 50.98 -16.90
N ARG A 23 -54.45 50.08 -17.83
CA ARG A 23 -53.49 49.00 -17.56
C ARG A 23 -52.06 49.53 -17.67
N ALA A 24 -51.30 49.46 -16.59
CA ALA A 24 -49.92 49.90 -16.54
C ALA A 24 -49.03 49.05 -17.47
N ILE A 25 -48.46 49.71 -18.48
CA ILE A 25 -47.67 49.12 -19.59
C ILE A 25 -46.45 48.31 -19.10
N TRP A 26 -45.96 48.60 -17.88
CA TRP A 26 -44.91 47.84 -17.20
C TRP A 26 -45.28 46.37 -16.94
N ARG A 27 -46.55 46.06 -16.65
CA ARG A 27 -47.00 44.67 -16.40
C ARG A 27 -46.92 43.79 -17.67
N LEU A 28 -47.04 44.38 -18.85
CA LEU A 28 -46.85 43.67 -20.14
C LEU A 28 -45.37 43.44 -20.47
N ARG A 29 -44.49 44.35 -20.06
CA ARG A 29 -43.03 44.20 -20.28
C ARG A 29 -42.41 43.11 -19.40
N ILE A 30 -42.91 42.93 -18.18
CA ILE A 30 -42.43 41.85 -17.30
C ILE A 30 -42.83 40.49 -17.86
N ALA A 31 -44.05 40.32 -18.36
CA ALA A 31 -44.56 39.03 -18.83
C ALA A 31 -43.70 38.38 -19.94
N GLY A 32 -43.11 39.19 -20.83
CA GLY A 32 -42.24 38.69 -21.90
C GLY A 32 -40.78 38.44 -21.49
N ALA A 33 -40.32 39.06 -20.40
CA ALA A 33 -38.94 38.93 -19.93
C ALA A 33 -38.77 37.91 -18.79
N VAL A 34 -39.86 37.50 -18.13
CA VAL A 34 -39.87 36.52 -17.04
C VAL A 34 -39.17 35.23 -17.45
N THR A 35 -39.47 34.68 -18.62
CA THR A 35 -38.84 33.43 -19.08
C THR A 35 -37.33 33.55 -19.16
N ARG A 36 -36.82 34.68 -19.66
CA ARG A 36 -35.38 34.92 -19.79
C ARG A 36 -34.73 35.06 -18.41
N TYR A 37 -35.33 35.81 -17.49
CA TYR A 37 -34.81 35.94 -16.12
C TYR A 37 -34.88 34.65 -15.31
N VAL A 38 -35.91 33.82 -15.51
CA VAL A 38 -36.02 32.50 -14.89
C VAL A 38 -34.90 31.58 -15.39
N VAL A 39 -34.61 31.58 -16.70
CA VAL A 39 -33.49 30.79 -17.25
C VAL A 39 -32.14 31.25 -16.66
N TRP A 40 -31.90 32.56 -16.57
CA TRP A 40 -30.67 33.08 -15.94
C TRP A 40 -30.58 32.74 -14.45
N ALA A 41 -31.69 32.81 -13.72
CA ALA A 41 -31.73 32.46 -12.29
C ALA A 41 -31.50 30.96 -12.05
N VAL A 42 -32.06 30.09 -12.90
CA VAL A 42 -31.82 28.64 -12.84
C VAL A 42 -30.37 28.31 -13.20
N ALA A 43 -29.80 28.95 -14.23
CA ALA A 43 -28.40 28.77 -14.59
C ALA A 43 -27.46 29.22 -13.47
N LEU A 44 -27.72 30.38 -12.86
CA LEU A 44 -26.97 30.88 -11.70
C LEU A 44 -27.11 29.96 -10.48
N MET A 45 -28.29 29.41 -10.21
CA MET A 45 -28.47 28.39 -9.16
C MET A 45 -27.70 27.11 -9.45
N GLY A 46 -27.67 26.65 -10.71
CA GLY A 46 -26.88 25.49 -11.14
C GLY A 46 -25.37 25.69 -10.93
N VAL A 47 -24.85 26.87 -11.30
CA VAL A 47 -23.43 27.22 -11.08
C VAL A 47 -23.11 27.40 -9.60
N ALA A 48 -24.00 28.02 -8.82
CA ALA A 48 -23.81 28.15 -7.38
C ALA A 48 -23.86 26.78 -6.67
N ALA A 49 -24.70 25.85 -7.14
CA ALA A 49 -24.77 24.49 -6.61
C ALA A 49 -23.50 23.68 -6.92
N THR A 50 -22.93 23.80 -8.12
CA THR A 50 -21.67 23.12 -8.47
C THR A 50 -20.47 23.71 -7.72
N VAL A 51 -20.41 25.04 -7.56
CA VAL A 51 -19.35 25.68 -6.75
C VAL A 51 -19.46 25.30 -5.28
N ARG A 52 -20.67 25.19 -4.72
CA ARG A 52 -20.87 24.73 -3.34
C ARG A 52 -20.43 23.28 -3.14
N PHE A 53 -20.66 22.41 -4.12
CA PHE A 53 -20.17 21.03 -4.09
C PHE A 53 -18.64 20.92 -4.22
N ALA A 54 -18.00 21.88 -4.90
CA ALA A 54 -16.54 21.94 -5.00
C ALA A 54 -15.87 22.49 -3.73
N ILE A 55 -16.48 23.49 -3.06
CA ILE A 55 -15.92 24.15 -1.86
C ILE A 55 -16.30 23.40 -0.57
N SER A 56 -17.40 22.65 -0.58
CA SER A 56 -17.82 21.83 0.55
C SER A 56 -18.47 20.56 0.01
N PRO A 57 -17.68 19.58 -0.46
CA PRO A 57 -18.22 18.26 -0.77
C PRO A 57 -18.97 17.78 0.47
N PRO A 58 -20.20 17.25 0.34
CA PRO A 58 -20.87 16.64 1.47
C PRO A 58 -19.89 15.63 2.05
N ARG A 59 -19.51 15.86 3.32
CA ARG A 59 -18.88 14.80 4.11
C ARG A 59 -19.91 13.69 4.13
N ALA A 60 -19.81 12.76 3.18
CA ALA A 60 -20.29 11.42 3.42
C ALA A 60 -19.69 11.07 4.77
N GLU A 61 -20.54 10.81 5.76
CA GLU A 61 -20.14 9.95 6.86
C GLU A 61 -19.68 8.67 6.17
N ARG A 62 -18.38 8.62 5.97
CA ARG A 62 -17.69 7.46 5.48
C ARG A 62 -17.80 6.53 6.67
N LEU A 63 -18.86 5.73 6.71
CA LEU A 63 -18.72 4.38 7.23
C LEU A 63 -17.60 3.80 6.39
N GLU A 64 -16.37 3.93 6.91
CA GLU A 64 -15.26 3.13 6.46
C GLU A 64 -15.66 1.69 6.76
N VAL A 65 -16.41 1.09 5.84
CA VAL A 65 -16.23 -0.33 5.59
C VAL A 65 -14.82 -0.41 5.07
N ARG A 66 -13.88 -0.57 6.01
CA ARG A 66 -12.51 -0.98 5.77
C ARG A 66 -12.64 -2.32 5.05
N MET A 67 -12.70 -2.28 3.72
CA MET A 67 -12.33 -3.43 2.92
C MET A 67 -10.99 -3.89 3.52
N PRO A 68 -10.88 -5.13 4.03
CA PRO A 68 -9.61 -5.57 4.58
C PRO A 68 -8.58 -5.38 3.47
N SER A 69 -7.67 -4.45 3.69
CA SER A 69 -6.42 -4.41 2.96
C SER A 69 -5.86 -5.83 2.99
N SER A 70 -5.22 -6.23 1.88
CA SER A 70 -4.43 -7.46 1.80
C SER A 70 -3.61 -7.70 3.07
N ASP A 71 -3.19 -6.61 3.73
CA ASP A 71 -2.56 -6.61 5.04
C ASP A 71 -3.57 -6.34 6.18
N ASP A 72 -3.77 -7.33 7.04
CA ASP A 72 -4.36 -7.19 8.38
C ASP A 72 -3.20 -7.23 9.40
N PRO A 73 -2.50 -6.11 9.63
CA PRO A 73 -1.32 -6.09 10.48
C PRO A 73 -1.66 -6.41 11.93
N ALA A 74 -2.88 -6.09 12.38
CA ALA A 74 -3.33 -6.42 13.72
C ALA A 74 -3.57 -7.93 13.88
N GLY A 75 -4.23 -8.57 12.90
CA GLY A 75 -4.37 -10.03 12.87
C GLY A 75 -3.02 -10.75 12.77
N ALA A 76 -2.10 -10.24 11.94
CA ALA A 76 -0.75 -10.80 11.81
C ALA A 76 0.05 -10.68 13.12
N GLY A 77 0.02 -9.51 13.77
CA GLY A 77 0.64 -9.30 15.08
C GLY A 77 0.05 -10.20 16.17
N PHE A 78 -1.27 -10.34 16.19
CA PHE A 78 -1.98 -11.25 17.10
C PHE A 78 -1.53 -12.71 16.90
N ALA A 79 -1.49 -13.19 15.66
CA ALA A 79 -1.05 -14.54 15.34
C ALA A 79 0.41 -14.79 15.74
N ALA A 80 1.31 -13.85 15.48
CA ALA A 80 2.73 -13.96 15.86
C ALA A 80 2.92 -14.02 17.39
N LEU A 81 2.21 -13.15 18.13
CA LEU A 81 2.25 -13.14 19.59
C LEU A 81 1.68 -14.43 20.19
N PHE A 82 0.55 -14.91 19.64
CA PHE A 82 -0.04 -16.18 20.05
C PHE A 82 0.93 -17.34 19.80
N ALA A 83 1.47 -17.47 18.58
CA ALA A 83 2.39 -18.55 18.22
C ALA A 83 3.63 -18.57 19.13
N ARG A 84 4.22 -17.39 19.39
CA ARG A 84 5.35 -17.27 20.32
C ARG A 84 4.98 -17.80 21.71
N ARG A 85 3.80 -17.44 22.23
CA ARG A 85 3.35 -17.84 23.56
C ARG A 85 2.94 -19.31 23.62
N TYR A 86 2.30 -19.83 22.57
CA TYR A 86 1.88 -21.22 22.46
C TYR A 86 3.07 -22.19 22.39
N LEU A 87 4.12 -21.81 21.64
CA LEU A 87 5.33 -22.61 21.46
C LEU A 87 6.36 -22.45 22.58
N THR A 88 6.21 -21.45 23.45
CA THR A 88 7.08 -21.27 24.63
C THR A 88 6.45 -21.96 25.84
N TRP A 89 7.05 -23.05 26.32
CA TRP A 89 6.50 -23.84 27.42
C TRP A 89 7.60 -24.42 28.30
N ASP A 90 7.24 -24.69 29.56
CA ASP A 90 8.08 -25.37 30.53
C ASP A 90 7.22 -26.44 31.22
N GLY A 91 7.57 -27.71 31.01
CA GLY A 91 6.86 -28.86 31.55
C GLY A 91 6.95 -28.97 33.07
N ALA A 92 7.91 -28.29 33.70
CA ALA A 92 7.97 -28.17 35.16
C ALA A 92 6.96 -27.13 35.70
N HIS A 93 6.46 -26.23 34.85
CA HIS A 93 5.58 -25.12 35.23
C HIS A 93 4.44 -24.91 34.20
N PRO A 94 3.57 -25.91 33.97
CA PRO A 94 2.50 -25.84 32.96
C PRO A 94 1.53 -24.68 33.19
N GLU A 95 1.33 -24.24 34.43
CA GLU A 95 0.49 -23.10 34.78
C GLU A 95 0.97 -21.77 34.16
N ARG A 96 2.27 -21.62 33.90
CA ARG A 96 2.82 -20.42 33.24
C ARG A 96 2.43 -20.35 31.77
N HIS A 97 2.29 -21.51 31.13
CA HIS A 97 1.82 -21.62 29.74
C HIS A 97 0.34 -21.22 29.66
N GLN A 98 -0.51 -21.83 30.49
CA GLN A 98 -1.93 -21.46 30.62
C GLN A 98 -2.12 -19.96 30.86
N GLN A 99 -1.44 -19.40 31.87
CA GLN A 99 -1.55 -17.98 32.20
C GLN A 99 -1.15 -17.10 31.02
N GLY A 100 -0.20 -17.54 30.21
CA GLY A 100 0.24 -16.84 29.03
C GLY A 100 -0.77 -16.78 27.90
N LEU A 101 -1.55 -17.85 27.73
CA LEU A 101 -2.53 -17.98 26.65
C LEU A 101 -3.89 -17.35 26.96
N ARG A 102 -4.19 -17.05 28.23
CA ARG A 102 -5.47 -16.45 28.66
C ARG A 102 -5.91 -15.22 27.86
N GLY A 103 -4.97 -14.41 27.36
CA GLY A 103 -5.30 -13.22 26.56
C GLY A 103 -5.74 -13.50 25.12
N PHE A 104 -5.55 -14.73 24.62
CA PHE A 104 -5.83 -15.13 23.25
C PHE A 104 -7.03 -16.08 23.14
N LEU A 105 -7.32 -16.79 24.23
CA LEU A 105 -8.35 -17.84 24.29
C LEU A 105 -9.67 -17.25 24.76
N GLY A 106 -10.74 -17.53 24.01
CA GLY A 106 -12.11 -17.38 24.49
C GLY A 106 -12.58 -18.62 25.25
N ASP A 107 -13.82 -18.59 25.71
CA ASP A 107 -14.41 -19.66 26.55
C ASP A 107 -14.59 -21.01 25.84
N THR A 108 -14.40 -21.06 24.51
CA THR A 108 -14.65 -22.25 23.68
C THR A 108 -13.43 -23.14 23.47
N LEU A 109 -12.22 -22.62 23.70
CA LEU A 109 -10.98 -23.37 23.54
C LEU A 109 -10.45 -23.83 24.91
N ASP A 110 -9.74 -24.96 24.93
CA ASP A 110 -9.07 -25.41 26.16
C ASP A 110 -8.09 -24.33 26.66
N PRO A 111 -7.84 -24.23 27.98
CA PRO A 111 -6.92 -23.24 28.56
C PRO A 111 -5.49 -23.27 28.02
N ASP A 112 -5.08 -24.41 27.44
CA ASP A 112 -3.78 -24.64 26.81
C ASP A 112 -3.85 -24.70 25.27
N ALA A 113 -4.99 -24.32 24.68
CA ALA A 113 -5.27 -24.49 23.26
C ALA A 113 -4.99 -25.92 22.75
N GLY A 114 -5.28 -26.93 23.58
CA GLY A 114 -5.12 -28.35 23.25
C GLY A 114 -3.69 -28.89 23.39
N PHE A 115 -2.73 -28.09 23.85
CA PHE A 115 -1.36 -28.53 24.08
C PHE A 115 -1.15 -29.10 25.49
N GLN A 116 -0.41 -30.20 25.61
CA GLN A 116 -0.02 -30.78 26.90
C GLN A 116 1.49 -31.01 26.89
N PRO A 117 2.28 -30.18 27.60
CA PRO A 117 3.73 -30.35 27.64
C PRO A 117 4.12 -31.64 28.38
N SER A 118 5.19 -32.29 27.94
CA SER A 118 5.78 -33.40 28.69
C SER A 118 6.53 -32.86 29.91
N ALA A 119 6.40 -33.53 31.06
CA ALA A 119 6.90 -33.04 32.36
C ALA A 119 8.43 -32.82 32.43
N GLY A 120 9.21 -33.36 31.49
CA GLY A 120 10.67 -33.25 31.46
C GLY A 120 11.22 -32.32 30.37
N GLY A 121 10.37 -31.50 29.75
CA GLY A 121 10.76 -30.64 28.63
C GLY A 121 10.58 -29.15 28.91
N ALA A 122 11.32 -28.33 28.19
CA ALA A 122 11.07 -26.90 28.05
C ALA A 122 11.48 -26.45 26.65
N GLN A 123 10.82 -25.43 26.13
CA GLN A 123 11.09 -24.83 24.83
C GLN A 123 10.90 -23.32 24.91
N GLU A 124 11.81 -22.58 24.29
CA GLU A 124 11.74 -21.14 24.12
C GLU A 124 11.76 -20.75 22.64
N VAL A 125 11.03 -19.69 22.31
CA VAL A 125 10.95 -19.12 20.95
C VAL A 125 11.87 -17.90 20.85
N SER A 126 12.88 -17.97 19.99
CA SER A 126 13.84 -16.89 19.74
C SER A 126 13.18 -15.74 18.95
N TRP A 127 12.42 -16.08 17.92
CA TRP A 127 11.60 -15.16 17.12
C TRP A 127 10.37 -15.86 16.54
N ALA A 128 9.33 -15.09 16.23
CA ALA A 128 8.16 -15.55 15.50
C ALA A 128 7.67 -14.47 14.53
N GLN A 129 7.36 -14.85 13.29
CA GLN A 129 6.92 -13.94 12.23
C GLN A 129 5.86 -14.58 11.34
N VAL A 130 4.85 -13.81 10.96
CA VAL A 130 3.89 -14.24 9.93
C VAL A 130 4.58 -14.26 8.57
N VAL A 131 4.57 -15.42 7.92
CA VAL A 131 5.18 -15.64 6.59
C VAL A 131 4.13 -15.82 5.48
N GLN A 132 2.86 -16.02 5.85
CA GLN A 132 1.76 -16.12 4.89
C GLN A 132 0.44 -15.72 5.55
N ALA A 133 -0.45 -15.07 4.79
CA ALA A 133 -1.82 -14.78 5.21
C ALA A 133 -2.80 -15.22 4.12
N ARG A 134 -3.87 -15.93 4.49
CA ARG A 134 -4.91 -16.39 3.57
C ARG A 134 -6.29 -16.09 4.16
N SER A 135 -7.26 -15.83 3.29
CA SER A 135 -8.66 -15.77 3.72
C SER A 135 -9.14 -17.19 4.03
N GLY A 136 -9.70 -17.37 5.23
CA GLY A 136 -10.36 -18.59 5.64
C GLY A 136 -11.80 -18.66 5.12
N PRO A 137 -12.45 -19.83 5.27
CA PRO A 137 -13.78 -20.09 4.75
C PRO A 137 -14.91 -19.39 5.53
N ARG A 138 -14.66 -18.89 6.75
CA ARG A 138 -15.69 -18.36 7.66
C ARG A 138 -15.50 -16.86 7.97
N HIS A 139 -14.99 -16.10 7.01
CA HIS A 139 -14.59 -14.70 7.19
C HIS A 139 -13.46 -14.50 8.22
N ASP A 140 -12.78 -15.60 8.60
CA ASP A 140 -11.55 -15.65 9.36
C ASP A 140 -10.34 -15.44 8.44
N ARG A 141 -9.18 -15.12 9.04
CA ARG A 141 -7.89 -15.12 8.35
C ARG A 141 -7.00 -16.19 8.94
N VAL A 142 -6.42 -16.99 8.06
CA VAL A 142 -5.45 -18.02 8.40
C VAL A 142 -4.05 -17.43 8.21
N PHE A 143 -3.31 -17.29 9.30
CA PHE A 143 -1.93 -16.82 9.28
C PHE A 143 -0.98 -18.00 9.50
N THR A 144 -0.02 -18.19 8.60
CA THR A 144 1.09 -19.10 8.82
C THR A 144 2.22 -18.32 9.49
N VAL A 145 2.60 -18.74 10.69
CA VAL A 145 3.66 -18.15 11.49
C VAL A 145 4.88 -19.07 11.46
N ALA A 146 6.02 -18.57 11.04
CA ALA A 146 7.32 -19.20 11.23
C ALA A 146 7.84 -18.82 12.62
N ALA A 147 8.34 -19.79 13.38
CA ALA A 147 8.90 -19.56 14.72
C ALA A 147 10.15 -20.42 14.91
N ASP A 148 11.26 -19.78 15.28
CA ASP A 148 12.50 -20.48 15.59
C ASP A 148 12.53 -20.81 17.09
N THR A 149 12.83 -22.07 17.39
CA THR A 149 12.80 -22.62 18.74
C THR A 149 14.13 -23.28 19.09
N ASP A 150 14.53 -23.15 20.36
CA ASP A 150 15.78 -23.70 20.87
C ASP A 150 15.84 -25.24 20.83
N ARG A 151 14.68 -25.89 20.94
CA ARG A 151 14.53 -27.35 20.99
C ARG A 151 14.21 -28.00 19.65
N SER A 152 13.25 -27.45 18.91
CA SER A 152 12.69 -28.08 17.71
C SER A 152 13.12 -27.38 16.42
N GLY A 153 13.95 -26.33 16.50
CA GLY A 153 14.34 -25.53 15.35
C GLY A 153 13.17 -24.72 14.80
N LEU A 154 13.17 -24.51 13.48
CA LEU A 154 12.15 -23.73 12.78
C LEU A 154 10.85 -24.53 12.63
N LEU A 155 9.77 -24.01 13.22
CA LEU A 155 8.42 -24.55 13.13
C LEU A 155 7.50 -23.59 12.37
N TYR A 156 6.49 -24.15 11.71
CA TYR A 156 5.43 -23.37 11.05
C TYR A 156 4.07 -23.72 11.67
N LEU A 157 3.36 -22.70 12.13
CA LEU A 157 2.08 -22.82 12.82
C LEU A 157 1.01 -22.02 12.05
N ALA A 158 -0.04 -22.68 11.59
CA ALA A 158 -1.24 -22.02 11.09
C ALA A 158 -2.13 -21.61 12.28
N VAL A 159 -2.55 -20.35 12.27
CA VAL A 159 -3.38 -19.72 13.31
C VAL A 159 -4.57 -19.06 12.66
N ASP A 160 -5.76 -19.53 13.00
CA ASP A 160 -7.02 -18.98 12.49
C ASP A 160 -7.46 -17.83 13.41
N VAL A 161 -7.55 -16.63 12.85
CA VAL A 161 -7.88 -15.41 13.59
C VAL A 161 -9.16 -14.81 13.03
N ALA A 162 -10.13 -14.58 13.92
CA ALA A 162 -11.39 -13.92 13.60
C ALA A 162 -11.56 -12.64 14.42
N ARG A 163 -12.48 -11.78 13.97
CA ARG A 163 -12.94 -10.61 14.71
C ARG A 163 -14.35 -10.84 15.17
N ASP A 164 -14.62 -10.53 16.44
CA ASP A 164 -15.98 -10.56 16.96
C ASP A 164 -16.78 -9.32 16.48
N HIS A 165 -18.04 -9.23 16.90
CA HIS A 165 -18.93 -8.10 16.62
C HIS A 165 -18.41 -6.75 17.15
N SER A 166 -17.52 -6.76 18.16
CA SER A 166 -16.90 -5.57 18.75
C SER A 166 -15.60 -5.16 18.05
N GLY A 167 -15.14 -5.97 17.09
CA GLY A 167 -13.88 -5.78 16.35
C GLY A 167 -12.65 -6.35 17.06
N GLN A 168 -12.81 -7.02 18.19
CA GLN A 168 -11.74 -7.68 18.95
C GLN A 168 -11.30 -8.96 18.27
N LEU A 169 -9.98 -9.19 18.27
CA LEU A 169 -9.35 -10.37 17.68
C LEU A 169 -9.42 -11.55 18.66
N HIS A 170 -9.77 -12.72 18.14
CA HIS A 170 -9.78 -13.97 18.87
C HIS A 170 -9.38 -15.13 17.95
N LEU A 171 -9.02 -16.27 18.54
CA LEU A 171 -8.76 -17.49 17.81
C LEU A 171 -10.08 -18.10 17.32
N ALA A 172 -10.16 -18.40 16.04
CA ALA A 172 -11.33 -19.04 15.43
C ALA A 172 -11.31 -20.58 15.56
N GLY A 173 -10.17 -21.15 15.97
CA GLY A 173 -9.96 -22.59 16.10
C GLY A 173 -8.61 -22.94 16.73
N TYR A 174 -8.35 -24.24 16.83
CA TYR A 174 -7.05 -24.75 17.29
C TYR A 174 -5.96 -24.46 16.24
N PRO A 175 -4.73 -24.15 16.66
CA PRO A 175 -3.63 -24.00 15.72
C PRO A 175 -3.22 -25.35 15.12
N ALA A 176 -2.59 -25.32 13.95
CA ALA A 176 -2.11 -26.51 13.26
C ALA A 176 -0.64 -26.37 12.83
N PHE A 177 0.17 -27.40 13.07
CA PHE A 177 1.51 -27.46 12.48
C PHE A 177 1.40 -27.70 10.97
N VAL A 178 2.11 -26.88 10.19
CA VAL A 178 2.12 -26.93 8.72
C VAL A 178 3.55 -26.97 8.19
N GLY A 179 3.70 -27.22 6.89
CA GLY A 179 4.99 -27.07 6.21
C GLY A 179 5.34 -25.60 5.95
N ALA A 180 6.59 -25.35 5.59
CA ALA A 180 7.03 -24.05 5.09
C ALA A 180 6.19 -23.61 3.88
N PRO A 181 5.95 -22.29 3.69
CA PRO A 181 5.40 -21.77 2.45
C PRO A 181 6.22 -22.24 1.25
N MET A 182 5.57 -22.38 0.09
CA MET A 182 6.29 -22.70 -1.14
C MET A 182 7.09 -21.48 -1.59
N GLU A 183 8.41 -21.59 -1.51
CA GLU A 183 9.34 -20.59 -2.02
C GLU A 183 9.74 -20.98 -3.45
N ALA A 184 9.81 -20.00 -4.34
CA ALA A 184 10.41 -20.19 -5.66
C ALA A 184 11.92 -19.95 -5.55
N ALA A 185 12.71 -20.72 -6.31
CA ALA A 185 14.13 -20.44 -6.43
C ALA A 185 14.32 -19.02 -7.00
N ALA A 186 15.21 -18.24 -6.38
CA ALA A 186 15.60 -16.95 -6.91
C ALA A 186 16.12 -17.16 -8.33
N THR A 187 15.44 -16.55 -9.29
CA THR A 187 15.92 -16.46 -10.67
C THR A 187 16.59 -15.10 -10.77
N LEU A 188 17.89 -15.08 -11.05
CA LEU A 188 18.51 -13.86 -11.54
C LEU A 188 17.89 -13.63 -12.91
N GLU A 189 17.16 -12.52 -13.09
CA GLU A 189 16.70 -12.12 -14.42
C GLU A 189 17.87 -12.18 -15.39
N ASP A 190 17.62 -12.69 -16.59
CA ASP A 190 18.68 -13.03 -17.53
C ASP A 190 19.32 -11.74 -18.07
N ASP A 191 20.34 -11.27 -17.36
CA ASP A 191 21.18 -10.14 -17.74
C ASP A 191 21.77 -10.28 -19.15
N ALA A 192 21.69 -11.47 -19.76
CA ALA A 192 22.13 -11.74 -21.12
C ALA A 192 21.53 -10.77 -22.16
N SER A 193 20.31 -10.27 -21.95
CA SER A 193 19.71 -9.28 -22.86
C SER A 193 20.12 -7.83 -22.60
N LEU A 194 20.76 -7.54 -21.46
CA LEU A 194 21.22 -6.20 -21.12
C LEU A 194 22.56 -5.90 -21.77
N HIS A 195 22.73 -4.65 -22.18
CA HIS A 195 23.95 -4.18 -22.84
C HIS A 195 25.02 -3.87 -21.81
N ASP A 196 26.26 -4.24 -22.09
CA ASP A 196 27.40 -3.90 -21.25
C ASP A 196 27.69 -2.39 -21.30
N VAL A 197 28.22 -1.86 -20.20
CA VAL A 197 28.71 -0.49 -20.14
C VAL A 197 30.10 -0.44 -20.77
N GLU A 198 30.21 0.20 -21.94
CA GLU A 198 31.48 0.36 -22.65
C GLU A 198 32.24 1.65 -22.27
N ASP A 199 31.55 2.61 -21.65
CA ASP A 199 32.15 3.88 -21.25
C ASP A 199 33.09 3.67 -20.04
N ALA A 200 34.39 3.83 -20.29
CA ALA A 200 35.43 3.66 -19.28
C ALA A 200 35.34 4.72 -18.16
N GLY A 201 34.96 5.95 -18.48
CA GLY A 201 34.81 7.02 -17.50
C GLY A 201 33.64 6.75 -16.56
N LEU A 202 32.54 6.21 -17.08
CA LEU A 202 31.41 5.75 -16.29
C LEU A 202 31.81 4.56 -15.40
N SER A 203 32.51 3.59 -15.97
CA SER A 203 32.98 2.40 -15.24
C SER A 203 33.88 2.77 -14.05
N ASP A 204 34.81 3.70 -14.25
CA ASP A 204 35.71 4.20 -13.20
C ASP A 204 34.95 4.94 -12.08
N VAL A 205 33.95 5.74 -12.43
CA VAL A 205 33.10 6.45 -11.46
C VAL A 205 32.28 5.46 -10.65
N VAL A 206 31.70 4.43 -11.29
CA VAL A 206 30.93 3.39 -10.61
C VAL A 206 31.83 2.57 -9.67
N ASP A 207 33.01 2.13 -10.11
CA ASP A 207 33.95 1.39 -9.25
C ASP A 207 34.38 2.22 -8.02
N ARG A 208 34.78 3.48 -8.22
CA ARG A 208 35.18 4.36 -7.12
C ARG A 208 34.01 4.67 -6.18
N CYS A 209 32.83 4.92 -6.73
CA CYS A 209 31.62 5.17 -5.97
C CYS A 209 31.30 3.97 -5.06
N LEU A 210 31.22 2.76 -5.62
CA LEU A 210 30.88 1.55 -4.87
C LEU A 210 31.92 1.21 -3.80
N ARG A 211 33.22 1.41 -4.09
CA ARG A 211 34.28 1.27 -3.10
C ARG A 211 34.09 2.23 -1.92
N ASN A 212 33.83 3.50 -2.19
CA ASN A 212 33.64 4.51 -1.15
C ASN A 212 32.32 4.32 -0.37
N TYR A 213 31.26 3.92 -1.06
CA TYR A 213 29.95 3.63 -0.49
C TYR A 213 30.04 2.46 0.50
N LEU A 214 30.57 1.32 0.05
CA LEU A 214 30.70 0.12 0.87
C LEU A 214 31.72 0.25 1.99
N ALA A 215 32.78 1.06 1.81
CA ALA A 215 33.73 1.37 2.87
C ALA A 215 33.19 2.38 3.90
N GLY A 216 31.98 2.91 3.73
CA GLY A 216 31.41 3.92 4.64
C GLY A 216 32.04 5.30 4.54
N SER A 217 32.82 5.58 3.49
CA SER A 217 33.66 6.78 3.36
C SER A 217 32.88 7.96 2.75
N ARG A 218 32.00 8.57 3.54
CA ARG A 218 31.09 9.65 3.09
C ARG A 218 31.77 10.83 2.39
N SER A 219 32.93 11.27 2.89
CA SER A 219 33.66 12.41 2.30
C SER A 219 34.18 12.10 0.91
N ASN A 220 34.67 10.88 0.70
CA ASN A 220 35.19 10.45 -0.60
C ASN A 220 34.06 10.14 -1.56
N LEU A 221 32.98 9.53 -1.07
CA LEU A 221 31.78 9.27 -1.84
C LEU A 221 31.20 10.55 -2.45
N ALA A 222 31.19 11.66 -1.70
CA ALA A 222 30.68 12.94 -2.16
C ALA A 222 31.37 13.47 -3.43
N ALA A 223 32.57 13.00 -3.76
CA ALA A 223 33.24 13.36 -5.01
C ALA A 223 32.55 12.75 -6.24
N ASP A 224 31.92 11.58 -6.11
CA ASP A 224 31.29 10.86 -7.21
C ASP A 224 29.78 11.13 -7.31
N LEU A 225 29.21 11.81 -6.33
CA LEU A 225 27.78 12.12 -6.25
C LEU A 225 27.41 13.39 -7.02
N ALA A 226 26.23 13.38 -7.63
CA ALA A 226 25.65 14.56 -8.26
C ALA A 226 25.29 15.63 -7.21
N GLY A 227 25.28 16.91 -7.65
CA GLY A 227 24.96 18.08 -6.81
C GLY A 227 23.52 18.09 -6.31
N GLY A 228 23.21 17.27 -5.30
CA GLY A 228 21.87 17.06 -4.75
C GLY A 228 21.56 15.62 -4.37
N ALA A 229 22.39 14.67 -4.82
CA ALA A 229 22.27 13.27 -4.45
C ALA A 229 22.42 13.09 -2.93
N ARG A 230 21.52 12.31 -2.34
CA ARG A 230 21.55 11.98 -0.91
C ARG A 230 21.62 10.47 -0.74
N VAL A 231 22.78 10.00 -0.30
CA VAL A 231 23.05 8.58 -0.11
C VAL A 231 23.47 8.32 1.33
N THR A 232 22.86 7.31 1.96
CA THR A 232 23.28 6.80 3.27
C THR A 232 24.16 5.57 3.08
N VAL A 233 25.37 5.60 3.65
CA VAL A 233 26.29 4.45 3.57
C VAL A 233 25.87 3.30 4.50
N PRO A 234 26.20 2.04 4.17
CA PRO A 234 25.89 0.89 5.01
C PRO A 234 26.55 0.96 6.40
N ALA A 235 25.93 0.32 7.39
CA ALA A 235 26.49 0.22 8.74
C ALA A 235 27.65 -0.79 8.81
N LEU A 236 27.60 -1.85 7.99
CA LEU A 236 28.68 -2.80 7.84
C LEU A 236 29.67 -2.27 6.79
N ALA A 237 30.88 -1.93 7.23
CA ALA A 237 31.94 -1.51 6.33
C ALA A 237 32.51 -2.73 5.59
N LEU A 238 32.55 -2.65 4.26
CA LEU A 238 33.02 -3.70 3.37
C LEU A 238 34.14 -3.19 2.48
N ARG A 239 35.15 -4.03 2.27
CA ARG A 239 36.20 -3.81 1.28
C ARG A 239 35.80 -4.46 -0.04
N VAL A 240 35.59 -3.66 -1.08
CA VAL A 240 35.32 -4.19 -2.42
C VAL A 240 36.58 -4.83 -2.99
N THR A 241 36.48 -6.11 -3.35
CA THR A 241 37.56 -6.85 -4.00
C THR A 241 37.38 -6.87 -5.52
N GLN A 242 36.15 -6.87 -6.01
CA GLN A 242 35.84 -6.87 -7.44
C GLN A 242 34.53 -6.14 -7.71
N VAL A 243 34.51 -5.28 -8.74
CA VAL A 243 33.28 -4.84 -9.40
C VAL A 243 33.25 -5.55 -10.76
N SER A 244 32.18 -6.28 -11.04
CA SER A 244 32.01 -7.10 -12.23
C SER A 244 30.64 -6.89 -12.85
N SER A 245 30.52 -7.17 -14.14
CA SER A 245 29.27 -7.09 -14.90
C SER A 245 28.57 -5.74 -14.70
N LEU A 246 29.11 -4.70 -15.35
CA LEU A 246 28.45 -3.40 -15.47
C LEU A 246 27.55 -3.42 -16.69
N LYS A 247 26.24 -3.36 -16.46
CA LYS A 247 25.24 -3.38 -17.53
C LYS A 247 24.31 -2.20 -17.41
N TRP A 248 23.83 -1.69 -18.54
CA TRP A 248 22.78 -0.69 -18.54
C TRP A 248 21.47 -1.31 -18.06
N ALA A 249 20.82 -0.65 -17.10
CA ALA A 249 19.45 -0.95 -16.73
C ALA A 249 18.51 -0.62 -17.91
N PRO A 250 17.32 -1.23 -17.99
CA PRO A 250 16.30 -0.87 -18.96
C PRO A 250 16.04 0.65 -18.97
N GLY A 251 16.11 1.29 -20.14
CA GLY A 251 15.92 2.73 -20.28
C GLY A 251 17.20 3.58 -20.21
N GLY A 252 18.36 2.99 -19.84
CA GLY A 252 19.68 3.61 -20.00
C GLY A 252 19.99 4.78 -19.05
N GLY A 253 19.17 4.99 -18.02
CA GLY A 253 19.41 6.00 -16.97
C GLY A 253 20.21 5.49 -15.78
N ALA A 254 20.40 4.17 -15.67
CA ALA A 254 21.05 3.53 -14.54
C ALA A 254 21.96 2.38 -14.98
N VAL A 255 22.90 2.02 -14.11
CA VAL A 255 23.85 0.92 -14.29
C VAL A 255 23.62 -0.12 -13.21
N LEU A 256 23.46 -1.37 -13.63
CA LEU A 256 23.47 -2.55 -12.77
C LEU A 256 24.91 -3.00 -12.58
N ALA A 257 25.33 -3.16 -11.33
CA ALA A 257 26.68 -3.56 -10.96
C ALA A 257 26.66 -4.75 -10.00
N GLN A 258 27.43 -5.79 -10.31
CA GLN A 258 27.69 -6.89 -9.39
C GLN A 258 29.02 -6.68 -8.67
N VAL A 259 29.01 -6.81 -7.35
CA VAL A 259 30.16 -6.51 -6.50
C VAL A 259 30.52 -7.72 -5.65
N ARG A 260 31.80 -8.06 -5.59
CA ARG A 260 32.36 -8.92 -4.55
C ARG A 260 33.03 -8.05 -3.50
N ALA A 261 32.65 -8.26 -2.24
CA ALA A 261 33.16 -7.50 -1.10
C ALA A 261 33.55 -8.45 0.04
N GLU A 262 34.39 -7.96 0.94
CA GLU A 262 34.87 -8.70 2.11
C GLU A 262 34.70 -7.84 3.38
N ASP A 263 34.32 -8.46 4.50
CA ASP A 263 34.31 -7.79 5.80
C ASP A 263 35.65 -7.92 6.54
N THR A 264 35.72 -7.41 7.77
CA THR A 264 36.94 -7.47 8.60
C THR A 264 37.29 -8.87 9.10
N THR A 265 36.35 -9.82 9.02
CA THR A 265 36.55 -11.22 9.44
C THR A 265 37.03 -12.11 8.29
N GLY A 266 37.03 -11.58 7.06
CA GLY A 266 37.34 -12.33 5.85
C GLY A 266 36.11 -12.97 5.19
N ALA A 267 34.90 -12.70 5.67
CA ALA A 267 33.67 -13.18 5.04
C ALA A 267 33.48 -12.46 3.71
N THR A 268 33.11 -13.20 2.66
CA THR A 268 32.92 -12.65 1.31
C THR A 268 31.44 -12.59 0.94
N TYR A 269 31.06 -11.51 0.27
CA TYR A 269 29.70 -11.21 -0.16
C TYR A 269 29.66 -11.00 -1.66
N ALA A 270 28.64 -11.55 -2.32
CA ALA A 270 28.26 -11.16 -3.68
C ALA A 270 27.01 -10.28 -3.57
N LEU A 271 27.12 -9.04 -4.01
CA LEU A 271 26.09 -8.01 -3.90
C LEU A 271 25.74 -7.48 -5.29
N ARG A 272 24.55 -6.92 -5.45
CA ARG A 272 24.11 -6.24 -6.66
C ARG A 272 23.58 -4.87 -6.29
N TYR A 273 23.89 -3.88 -7.12
CA TYR A 273 23.45 -2.51 -6.98
C TYR A 273 22.92 -1.98 -8.30
N GLU A 274 21.95 -1.09 -8.23
CA GLU A 274 21.58 -0.21 -9.33
C GLU A 274 22.02 1.20 -8.98
N LEU A 275 22.66 1.88 -9.95
CA LEU A 275 23.16 3.23 -9.76
C LEU A 275 22.56 4.12 -10.83
N ASP A 276 21.77 5.11 -10.42
CA ASP A 276 21.33 6.17 -11.34
C ASP A 276 22.53 7.02 -11.72
N VAL A 277 22.74 7.19 -13.02
CA VAL A 277 23.91 7.90 -13.54
C VAL A 277 23.50 9.08 -14.40
N VAL A 278 24.21 10.20 -14.23
CA VAL A 278 23.98 11.42 -14.99
C VAL A 278 25.30 11.91 -15.57
N ASN A 279 25.26 12.38 -16.81
CA ASN A 279 26.39 13.04 -17.43
C ASN A 279 26.21 14.56 -17.33
N VAL A 280 27.01 15.21 -16.49
CA VAL A 280 27.00 16.65 -16.29
C VAL A 280 28.26 17.23 -16.93
N ALA A 281 28.07 17.96 -18.04
CA ALA A 281 29.15 18.63 -18.76
C ALA A 281 30.35 17.70 -19.14
N GLY A 282 30.07 16.46 -19.53
CA GLY A 282 31.10 15.47 -19.91
C GLY A 282 31.68 14.67 -18.76
N ARG A 283 31.17 14.86 -17.53
CA ARG A 283 31.55 14.11 -16.34
C ARG A 283 30.39 13.24 -15.87
N TRP A 284 30.66 11.95 -15.65
CA TRP A 284 29.70 11.06 -15.01
C TRP A 284 29.63 11.29 -13.51
N GLU A 285 28.40 11.34 -12.99
CA GLU A 285 28.09 11.48 -11.56
C GLU A 285 26.96 10.51 -11.19
N ILE A 286 26.93 10.08 -9.94
CA ILE A 286 25.93 9.17 -9.40
C ILE A 286 24.82 9.97 -8.71
N ALA A 287 23.59 9.80 -9.17
CA ALA A 287 22.41 10.48 -8.63
C ALA A 287 21.77 9.69 -7.47
N ALA A 288 21.78 8.36 -7.54
CA ALA A 288 21.24 7.46 -6.53
C ALA A 288 21.96 6.10 -6.53
N ILE A 289 21.85 5.37 -5.41
CA ILE A 289 22.31 3.99 -5.28
C ILE A 289 21.17 3.19 -4.67
N GLU A 290 20.62 2.26 -5.44
CA GLU A 290 19.52 1.38 -5.06
C GLU A 290 20.03 -0.04 -4.82
N VAL A 291 19.38 -0.72 -3.87
CA VAL A 291 19.78 -2.06 -3.38
C VAL A 291 18.86 -3.15 -3.96
N ASP A 292 17.82 -2.77 -4.71
CA ASP A 292 16.87 -3.71 -5.32
C ASP A 292 16.59 -3.33 -6.79
N PRO A 293 17.30 -3.93 -7.76
CA PRO A 293 17.17 -3.60 -9.18
C PRO A 293 15.90 -4.20 -9.85
N GLY A 294 14.87 -4.55 -9.08
CA GLY A 294 13.67 -5.25 -9.59
C GLY A 294 12.33 -4.84 -8.95
N ALA A 295 12.25 -3.69 -8.27
CA ALA A 295 11.03 -3.19 -7.63
C ALA A 295 10.12 -2.37 -8.56
#